data_AF-A0A401SZD3-F1
#
_entry.id   AF-A0A401SZD3-F1
#
_cell.length_a   1.000
_cell.length_b   1.000
_cell.length_c   1.000
_cell.angle_alpha   90.00
_cell.angle_beta   90.00
_cell.angle_gamma   90.00
#
_symmetry.space_group_name_H-M   'P 1'
#
loop_
_entity.id
_entity.type
_entity.pdbx_description
1 polymer ?
#
loop_
_entity_poly.entity_id
_entity_poly.type
_entity_poly.pdbx_seq_one_letter_code
_entity_poly.pdbx_strand_id
1 'polypeptide(L)'
;MFVAPAPFNVSNILSVPQVVNSHAPGKKVWLGGVGPAWAGGTTNLSDTYAAGFLWLNTLGMSAKQGIDVVIRNSFFDHGYNHLVDQNFNPLPDYWLSLLYKRLVGTKVLTVQVAGLQRKPRPGRVIRDKLRIYAHCTHIRK
;
A
#
# COMPACT_ATOMS: atom_id res chain seq x y z
N MET A 1 -2.94 -9.97 14.64
CA MET A 1 -2.21 -8.97 15.45
C MET A 1 -2.44 -7.60 14.81
N PHE A 2 -2.85 -6.61 15.60
CA PHE A 2 -3.06 -5.24 15.13
C PHE A 2 -1.74 -4.47 15.27
N VAL A 3 -1.23 -3.93 14.17
CA VAL A 3 -0.07 -3.05 14.19
C VAL A 3 -0.54 -1.61 14.13
N ALA A 4 -0.14 -0.83 15.14
CA ALA A 4 -0.43 0.59 15.26
C ALA A 4 0.01 1.38 14.00
N PRO A 5 -0.50 2.61 13.81
CA PRO A 5 -0.21 3.39 12.62
C PRO A 5 1.29 3.62 12.48
N ALA A 6 1.88 3.05 11.44
CA ALA A 6 3.28 3.27 11.10
C ALA A 6 3.35 4.33 9.99
N PRO A 7 4.38 5.21 10.00
CA PRO A 7 4.69 6.01 8.82
C PRO A 7 4.89 5.06 7.62
N PHE A 8 4.79 5.58 6.39
CA PHE A 8 5.10 4.83 5.16
C PHE A 8 6.56 4.37 5.16
N ASN A 9 6.86 3.34 5.93
CA ASN A 9 8.18 2.78 6.09
C ASN A 9 8.13 1.32 5.65
N VAL A 10 8.70 1.09 4.48
CA VAL A 10 8.73 -0.20 3.80
C VAL A 10 9.44 -1.25 4.65
N SER A 11 10.37 -0.85 5.53
CA SER A 11 11.06 -1.77 6.44
C SER A 11 10.11 -2.45 7.43
N ASN A 12 9.09 -1.74 7.92
CA ASN A 12 8.13 -2.27 8.90
C ASN A 12 7.20 -3.32 8.27
N ILE A 13 6.88 -3.17 6.98
CA ILE A 13 6.04 -4.12 6.23
C ILE A 13 6.74 -5.48 6.07
N LEU A 14 8.08 -5.50 6.09
CA LEU A 14 8.88 -6.73 5.97
C LEU A 14 9.10 -7.45 7.31
N SER A 15 9.29 -6.70 8.39
CA SER A 15 9.64 -7.27 9.70
C SER A 15 8.43 -7.80 10.48
N VAL A 16 7.27 -7.15 10.36
CA VAL A 16 6.07 -7.53 11.14
C VAL A 16 5.62 -8.97 10.86
N PRO A 17 5.47 -9.42 9.60
CA PRO A 17 5.07 -10.81 9.34
C PRO A 17 6.07 -11.82 9.89
N GLN A 18 7.37 -11.51 9.88
CA GLN A 18 8.41 -12.38 10.42
C GLN A 18 8.28 -12.57 11.93
N VAL A 19 8.05 -11.47 12.66
CA VAL A 19 7.85 -11.50 14.12
C VAL A 19 6.56 -12.23 14.50
N VAL A 20 5.48 -12.01 13.75
CA VAL A 20 4.21 -12.73 13.98
C VAL A 20 4.39 -14.22 13.72
N ASN A 21 5.11 -14.60 12.66
CA ASN A 21 5.34 -16.01 12.37
C ASN A 21 6.20 -16.71 13.43
N SER A 22 7.13 -15.99 14.09
CA SER A 22 7.95 -16.57 15.16
C SER A 22 7.22 -16.71 16.49
N HIS A 23 6.31 -15.79 16.83
CA HIS A 23 5.62 -15.80 18.14
C HIS A 23 4.19 -16.34 18.10
N ALA A 24 3.50 -16.24 16.96
CA ALA A 24 2.11 -16.61 16.79
C ALA A 24 1.82 -17.08 15.34
N PRO A 25 2.39 -18.22 14.92
CA PRO A 25 2.26 -18.72 13.56
C PRO A 25 0.78 -18.92 13.16
N GLY A 26 0.45 -18.58 11.92
CA GLY A 26 -0.90 -18.69 11.37
C GLY A 26 -1.89 -17.59 11.77
N LYS A 27 -1.49 -16.63 12.62
CA LYS A 27 -2.34 -15.46 12.92
C LYS A 27 -2.33 -14.45 11.78
N LYS A 28 -3.51 -13.91 11.49
CA LYS A 28 -3.73 -12.85 10.51
C LYS A 28 -3.10 -11.54 10.95
N VAL A 29 -2.49 -10.80 10.01
CA VAL A 29 -1.76 -9.55 10.27
C VAL A 29 -2.50 -8.39 9.64
N TRP A 30 -2.87 -7.40 10.46
CA TRP A 30 -3.65 -6.24 10.03
C TRP A 30 -2.86 -4.95 10.29
N LEU A 31 -2.75 -4.10 9.27
CA LEU A 31 -2.20 -2.75 9.40
C LEU A 31 -3.33 -1.78 9.77
N GLY A 32 -3.26 -1.25 10.99
CA GLY A 32 -4.34 -0.53 11.65
C GLY A 32 -4.50 0.94 11.29
N GLY A 33 -3.61 1.51 10.48
CA GLY A 33 -3.68 2.90 10.06
C GLY A 33 -2.46 3.26 9.23
N VAL A 34 -2.64 3.34 7.92
CA VAL A 34 -1.59 3.74 6.98
C VAL A 34 -1.98 5.09 6.38
N GLY A 35 -1.07 6.07 6.37
CA GLY A 35 -1.31 7.39 5.79
C GLY A 35 -0.02 8.19 5.53
N PRO A 36 -0.04 9.18 4.60
CA PRO A 36 1.13 9.89 4.08
C PRO A 36 1.93 10.76 5.05
N ALA A 37 1.32 11.25 6.13
CA ALA A 37 2.12 11.83 7.19
C ALA A 37 1.41 11.59 8.53
N TRP A 38 2.18 11.08 9.47
CA TRP A 38 1.78 10.80 10.86
C TRP A 38 1.47 12.07 11.67
N ALA A 39 1.27 13.21 11.01
CA ALA A 39 0.98 14.52 11.61
C ALA A 39 0.12 15.40 10.68
N GLY A 40 -1.07 14.91 10.28
CA GLY A 40 -2.06 15.73 9.57
C GLY A 40 -1.90 15.86 8.05
N GLY A 41 -0.92 15.15 7.46
CA GLY A 41 -0.64 15.20 6.02
C GLY A 41 0.24 16.40 5.65
N THR A 42 1.06 16.24 4.62
CA THR A 42 1.74 17.38 4.00
C THR A 42 0.84 17.99 2.95
N THR A 43 0.51 19.27 3.15
CA THR A 43 -0.20 20.12 2.17
C THR A 43 0.52 20.06 0.81
N ASN A 44 -0.23 19.93 -0.29
CA ASN A 44 0.30 19.78 -1.66
C ASN A 44 1.08 18.49 -1.95
N LEU A 45 0.95 17.46 -1.11
CA LEU A 45 1.53 16.14 -1.38
C LEU A 45 0.52 15.03 -1.09
N SER A 46 -0.08 15.05 0.11
CA SER A 46 -0.96 14.00 0.62
C SER A 46 -2.36 13.98 -0.01
N ASP A 47 -2.78 15.12 -0.54
CA ASP A 47 -4.04 15.40 -1.23
C ASP A 47 -3.93 15.33 -2.77
N THR A 48 -2.71 15.12 -3.29
CA THR A 48 -2.44 15.13 -4.72
C THR A 48 -2.34 13.72 -5.33
N TYR A 49 -2.32 13.65 -6.66
CA TYR A 49 -2.05 12.41 -7.39
C TYR A 49 -0.72 11.73 -6.99
N ALA A 50 0.26 12.50 -6.51
CA ALA A 50 1.54 11.94 -6.08
C ALA A 50 1.42 10.99 -4.88
N ALA A 51 0.48 11.24 -3.96
CA ALA A 51 0.18 10.36 -2.84
C ALA A 51 -0.28 8.96 -3.30
N GLY A 52 -0.94 8.88 -4.46
CA GLY A 52 -1.42 7.64 -5.03
C GLY A 52 -0.33 6.61 -5.31
N PHE A 53 0.88 7.06 -5.69
CA PHE A 53 2.01 6.15 -5.88
C PHE A 53 2.44 5.50 -4.56
N LEU A 54 2.45 6.26 -3.47
CA LEU A 54 2.78 5.74 -2.13
C LEU A 54 1.70 4.79 -1.64
N TRP A 55 0.44 5.15 -1.85
CA TRP A 55 -0.70 4.34 -1.45
C TRP A 55 -0.75 3.00 -2.20
N LEU A 56 -0.70 3.03 -3.53
CA LEU A 56 -0.72 1.82 -4.36
C LEU A 56 0.48 0.91 -4.08
N ASN A 57 1.66 1.50 -3.89
CA ASN A 57 2.84 0.75 -3.52
C ASN A 57 2.68 0.03 -2.18
N THR A 58 2.09 0.71 -1.19
CA THR A 58 1.86 0.11 0.14
C THR A 58 0.87 -1.04 0.06
N LEU A 59 -0.21 -0.90 -0.71
CA LEU A 59 -1.15 -1.99 -0.97
C LEU A 59 -0.46 -3.20 -1.61
N GLY A 60 0.33 -2.98 -2.66
CA GLY A 60 1.05 -4.04 -3.35
C GLY A 60 2.08 -4.75 -2.48
N MET A 61 2.88 -4.00 -1.72
CA MET A 61 3.86 -4.56 -0.78
C MET A 61 3.18 -5.34 0.35
N SER A 62 2.10 -4.80 0.91
CA SER A 62 1.35 -5.45 1.98
C SER A 62 0.78 -6.80 1.52
N ALA A 63 0.15 -6.81 0.33
CA ALA A 63 -0.37 -8.04 -0.26
C ALA A 63 0.73 -9.08 -0.51
N LYS A 64 1.89 -8.66 -1.03
CA LYS A 64 3.03 -9.55 -1.28
C LYS A 64 3.61 -10.15 0.01
N GLN A 65 3.56 -9.42 1.12
CA GLN A 65 4.10 -9.85 2.41
C GLN A 65 3.10 -10.61 3.28
N GLY A 66 1.91 -10.91 2.76
CA GLY A 66 0.90 -11.68 3.49
C GLY A 66 0.15 -10.87 4.56
N ILE A 67 0.12 -9.54 4.43
CA ILE A 67 -0.75 -8.71 5.25
C ILE A 67 -2.17 -8.84 4.73
N ASP A 68 -3.09 -9.26 5.59
CA ASP A 68 -4.46 -9.58 5.20
C ASP A 68 -5.34 -8.35 5.06
N VAL A 69 -5.11 -7.33 5.89
CA VAL A 69 -5.95 -6.12 5.93
C VAL A 69 -5.07 -4.88 6.06
N VAL A 70 -5.34 -3.90 5.21
CA VAL A 70 -4.72 -2.56 5.26
C VAL A 70 -5.81 -1.53 5.47
N ILE A 71 -5.77 -0.83 6.59
CA ILE A 71 -6.73 0.22 6.93
C ILE A 71 -6.12 1.57 6.56
N ARG A 72 -6.77 2.30 5.65
CA ARG A 72 -6.41 3.68 5.29
C ARG A 72 -6.97 4.64 6.32
N ASN A 73 -6.10 5.42 6.95
CA ASN A 73 -6.51 6.53 7.83
C ASN A 73 -6.28 7.86 7.11
N SER A 74 -7.26 8.75 6.91
CA SER A 74 -8.68 8.68 7.33
C SER A 74 -9.61 8.58 6.10
N PHE A 75 -10.84 8.07 6.25
CA PHE A 75 -11.83 8.14 5.16
C PHE A 75 -12.33 9.58 4.97
N PHE A 76 -12.70 10.22 6.08
CA PHE A 76 -13.19 11.59 6.18
C PHE A 76 -12.70 12.16 7.51
N ASP A 77 -11.98 13.28 7.50
CA ASP A 77 -11.39 13.89 8.71
C ASP A 77 -10.92 15.33 8.46
N HIS A 78 -10.67 16.06 9.54
CA HIS A 78 -10.09 17.40 9.52
C HIS A 78 -8.55 17.27 9.33
N GLY A 79 -8.02 17.67 8.17
CA GLY A 79 -6.59 17.57 7.84
C GLY A 79 -6.35 17.27 6.35
N TYR A 80 -5.16 16.81 5.96
CA TYR A 80 -4.78 16.52 4.56
C TYR A 80 -4.62 15.02 4.25
N ASN A 81 -5.11 14.14 5.14
CA ASN A 81 -4.96 12.68 5.03
C ASN A 81 -6.27 11.94 4.70
N HIS A 82 -7.35 12.65 4.38
CA HIS A 82 -8.66 12.05 4.10
C HIS A 82 -8.76 11.55 2.65
N LEU A 83 -9.71 10.65 2.37
CA LEU A 83 -10.05 10.26 1.00
C LEU A 83 -11.11 11.20 0.40
N VAL A 84 -11.93 11.79 1.25
CA VAL A 84 -13.00 12.71 0.88
C VAL A 84 -12.82 14.00 1.69
N ASP A 85 -12.83 15.14 0.98
CA ASP A 85 -12.67 16.45 1.61
C ASP A 85 -13.91 16.90 2.39
N GLN A 86 -13.78 18.03 3.09
CA GLN A 86 -14.87 18.62 3.90
C GLN A 86 -16.08 19.08 3.06
N ASN A 87 -15.89 19.24 1.75
CA ASN A 87 -16.93 19.61 0.80
C ASN A 87 -17.53 18.37 0.11
N PHE A 88 -17.21 17.16 0.61
CA PHE A 88 -17.60 15.87 0.05
C PHE A 88 -17.07 15.57 -1.35
N ASN A 89 -15.99 16.22 -1.76
CA ASN A 89 -15.31 15.90 -3.01
C ASN A 89 -14.30 14.75 -2.79
N PRO A 90 -14.34 13.71 -3.63
CA PRO A 90 -13.36 12.63 -3.58
C PRO A 90 -11.99 13.07 -4.10
N LEU A 91 -10.95 12.85 -3.31
CA LEU A 91 -9.55 13.09 -3.68
C LEU A 91 -9.01 11.97 -4.60
N PRO A 92 -7.84 12.16 -5.25
CA PRO A 92 -7.27 11.15 -6.15
C PRO A 92 -7.11 9.75 -5.54
N ASP A 93 -6.73 9.67 -4.26
CA ASP A 93 -6.59 8.40 -3.53
C ASP A 93 -7.93 7.67 -3.34
N TYR A 94 -9.07 8.39 -3.31
CA TYR A 94 -10.38 7.77 -3.28
C TYR A 94 -10.65 7.00 -4.57
N TRP A 95 -10.43 7.65 -5.72
CA TRP A 95 -10.61 7.01 -7.02
C TRP A 95 -9.67 5.83 -7.24
N LEU A 96 -8.42 5.97 -6.81
CA LEU A 96 -7.44 4.88 -6.82
C LEU A 96 -7.93 3.69 -5.96
N SER A 97 -8.43 3.97 -4.75
CA SER A 97 -8.96 2.95 -3.84
C SER A 97 -10.20 2.27 -4.41
N LEU A 98 -11.09 3.03 -5.05
CA LEU A 98 -12.28 2.51 -5.72
C LEU A 98 -11.91 1.60 -6.89
N LEU A 99 -10.95 2.01 -7.72
CA LEU A 99 -10.47 1.22 -8.84
C LEU A 99 -9.80 -0.07 -8.36
N TYR A 100 -8.95 0.02 -7.34
CA TYR A 100 -8.32 -1.13 -6.71
C TYR A 100 -9.37 -2.12 -6.19
N LYS A 101 -10.40 -1.63 -5.49
CA LYS A 101 -11.50 -2.46 -4.98
C LYS A 101 -12.30 -3.16 -6.09
N ARG A 102 -12.42 -2.55 -7.27
CA ARG A 102 -13.17 -3.10 -8.40
C ARG A 102 -12.35 -4.08 -9.26
N LEU A 103 -11.04 -3.89 -9.36
CA LEU A 103 -10.19 -4.68 -10.26
C LEU A 103 -9.39 -5.77 -9.56
N VAL A 104 -8.91 -5.51 -8.34
CA VAL A 104 -7.94 -6.35 -7.65
C VAL A 104 -8.64 -7.34 -6.73
N GLY A 105 -8.46 -8.64 -7.00
CA GLY A 105 -8.98 -9.73 -6.20
C GLY A 105 -8.08 -10.12 -5.02
N THR A 106 -8.58 -11.04 -4.20
CA THR A 106 -7.94 -11.49 -2.95
C THR A 106 -6.75 -12.43 -3.17
N LYS A 107 -6.67 -13.10 -4.32
CA LYS A 107 -5.57 -14.03 -4.65
C LYS A 107 -4.37 -13.24 -5.20
N VAL A 108 -3.30 -13.20 -4.42
CA VAL A 108 -2.04 -12.54 -4.78
C VAL A 108 -1.20 -13.48 -5.66
N LEU A 109 -0.61 -12.95 -6.73
CA LEU A 109 0.25 -13.69 -7.66
C LEU A 109 1.70 -13.19 -7.55
N THR A 110 2.65 -14.10 -7.71
CA THR A 110 4.09 -13.75 -7.71
C THR A 110 4.51 -13.34 -9.12
N VAL A 111 4.96 -12.09 -9.28
CA VAL A 111 5.52 -11.59 -10.54
C VAL A 111 7.04 -11.65 -10.50
N GLN A 112 7.63 -12.22 -11.54
CA GLN A 112 9.07 -12.18 -11.78
C GLN A 112 9.32 -11.58 -13.17
N VAL A 113 10.11 -10.50 -13.24
CA VAL A 113 10.42 -9.87 -14.52
C VAL A 113 11.69 -10.49 -15.09
N ALA A 114 11.54 -11.23 -16.19
CA ALA A 114 12.63 -11.83 -16.96
C ALA A 114 13.47 -10.73 -17.65
N GLY A 115 14.34 -10.07 -16.88
CA GLY A 115 15.17 -8.96 -17.34
C GLY A 115 15.78 -8.15 -16.20
N LEU A 116 15.13 -8.15 -15.02
CA LEU A 116 15.66 -7.55 -13.79
C LEU A 116 16.70 -8.44 -13.09
N GLN A 117 16.85 -9.70 -13.50
CA GLN A 117 17.85 -10.67 -13.00
C GLN A 117 19.26 -10.49 -13.60
N ARG A 118 19.43 -9.62 -14.61
CA ARG A 118 20.76 -9.35 -15.18
C ARG A 118 21.56 -8.46 -14.22
N LYS A 119 22.77 -8.90 -13.81
CA LYS A 119 23.70 -8.17 -12.94
C LYS A 119 23.66 -6.65 -13.21
N PRO A 120 23.64 -5.79 -12.16
CA PRO A 120 23.62 -4.34 -12.36
C PRO A 120 24.79 -3.94 -13.27
N ARG A 121 24.50 -3.32 -14.42
CA ARG A 121 25.53 -2.62 -15.20
C ARG A 121 25.67 -1.22 -14.59
N PRO A 122 26.90 -0.73 -14.32
CA PRO A 122 27.10 0.62 -13.82
C PRO A 122 26.48 1.62 -14.82
N GLY A 123 25.61 2.52 -14.35
CA GLY A 123 25.04 3.59 -15.16
C GLY A 123 23.61 3.41 -15.71
N ARG A 124 22.91 2.30 -15.45
CA ARG A 124 21.48 2.17 -15.80
C ARG A 124 20.65 1.60 -14.64
N VAL A 125 20.38 2.45 -13.66
CA VAL A 125 19.53 2.17 -12.49
C VAL A 125 18.05 2.33 -12.86
N ILE A 126 17.49 1.40 -13.64
CA ILE A 126 16.03 1.33 -13.85
C ILE A 126 15.37 0.46 -12.77
N ARG A 127 16.17 -0.28 -11.99
CA ARG A 127 15.70 -1.25 -10.99
C ARG A 127 14.81 -0.64 -9.89
N ASP A 128 15.02 0.62 -9.53
CA ASP A 128 14.30 1.25 -8.41
C ASP A 128 13.02 2.00 -8.81
N LYS A 129 12.75 2.15 -10.11
CA LYS A 129 11.66 2.99 -10.62
C LYS A 129 10.40 2.22 -11.05
N LEU A 130 10.52 0.91 -11.32
CA LEU A 130 9.40 0.08 -11.78
C LEU A 130 8.97 -0.90 -10.69
N ARG A 131 7.71 -0.81 -10.25
CA ARG A 131 7.10 -1.73 -9.29
C ARG A 131 5.88 -2.39 -9.91
N ILE A 132 5.84 -3.72 -9.89
CA ILE A 132 4.78 -4.52 -10.49
C ILE A 132 4.20 -5.46 -9.43
N TYR A 133 2.88 -5.46 -9.34
CA TYR A 133 2.09 -6.33 -8.47
C TYR A 133 1.02 -7.02 -9.32
N ALA A 134 0.72 -8.29 -9.04
CA ALA A 134 -0.31 -9.02 -9.75
C ALA A 134 -1.22 -9.75 -8.77
N HIS A 135 -2.50 -9.77 -9.12
CA HIS A 135 -3.56 -10.45 -8.40
C HIS A 135 -4.50 -11.07 -9.43
N CYS A 136 -5.25 -12.09 -9.03
CA CYS A 136 -6.42 -12.49 -9.81
C CYS A 136 -7.42 -11.33 -9.88
N THR A 137 -8.13 -11.20 -11.00
CA THR A 137 -9.14 -10.16 -11.18
C THR A 137 -10.29 -10.34 -10.20
N HIS A 138 -10.84 -9.24 -9.70
CA HIS A 138 -12.03 -9.26 -8.86
C HIS A 138 -13.26 -9.66 -9.69
N ILE A 139 -13.79 -10.86 -9.45
CA ILE A 139 -15.04 -11.33 -10.06
C ILE A 139 -16.17 -11.03 -9.07
N ARG A 140 -17.10 -10.15 -9.46
CA ARG A 140 -18.37 -9.99 -8.74
C ARG A 140 -19.19 -11.26 -8.99
N LYS A 141 -19.35 -12.10 -7.97
CA LYS A 141 -20.40 -13.11 -7.95
C LYS A 141 -21.71 -12.47 -7.53
#